data_AF-A0A3D3R039-F1
#
_entry.id   AF-A0A3D3R039-F1
#
_cell.length_a   1.000
_cell.length_b   1.000
_cell.length_c   1.000
_cell.angle_alpha   90.00
_cell.angle_beta   90.00
_cell.angle_gamma   90.00
#
_symmetry.space_group_name_H-M   'P 1'
#
loop_
_entity.id
_entity.type
_entity.pdbx_description
1 polymer ?
#
loop_
_entity_poly.entity_id
_entity_poly.type
_entity_poly.pdbx_seq_one_letter_code
_entity_poly.pdbx_strand_id
1 'polypeptide(L)' 'ASARVIPPCYATGQAAGTAASLSLQQSVSPREVDIEHLRKTLQEQGAVV' A
#
# COMPACT_ATOMS: atom_id res chain seq x y z
N ALA A 1 -20.24 -0.17 -15.65
CA ALA A 1 -18.93 0.45 -15.95
C ALA A 1 -18.05 0.63 -14.70
N SER A 2 -18.58 0.98 -13.52
CA SER A 2 -17.76 1.27 -12.32
C SER A 2 -17.13 0.07 -11.62
N ALA A 3 -17.71 -1.13 -11.72
CA ALA A 3 -17.22 -2.33 -11.04
C ALA A 3 -15.80 -2.78 -11.46
N ARG A 4 -15.28 -2.31 -12.61
CA ARG A 4 -13.93 -2.64 -13.09
C ARG A 4 -12.85 -1.75 -12.48
N VAL A 5 -13.19 -0.51 -12.12
CA VAL A 5 -12.20 0.52 -11.72
C VAL A 5 -12.18 0.70 -10.20
N ILE A 6 -13.31 0.44 -9.53
CA ILE A 6 -13.40 0.53 -8.07
C ILE A 6 -12.40 -0.42 -7.37
N PRO A 7 -12.33 -1.73 -7.69
CA PRO A 7 -11.40 -2.63 -7.00
C PRO A 7 -9.92 -2.22 -7.10
N PRO A 8 -9.36 -1.91 -8.29
CA PRO A 8 -7.97 -1.48 -8.36
C PRO A 8 -7.74 -0.12 -7.70
N CYS A 9 -8.71 0.81 -7.75
CA CYS A 9 -8.60 2.10 -7.08
C CYS A 9 -8.45 1.92 -5.55
N TYR A 10 -9.29 1.06 -4.96
CA TYR A 10 -9.19 0.70 -3.53
C TYR A 10 -7.82 0.07 -3.21
N ALA A 11 -7.37 -0.91 -4.00
CA ALA A 11 -6.08 -1.55 -3.80
C ALA A 11 -4.91 -0.55 -3.83
N THR A 12 -4.89 0.34 -4.83
CA THR A 12 -3.85 1.37 -4.94
C THR A 12 -3.93 2.41 -3.83
N GLY A 13 -5.13 2.82 -3.42
CA GLY A 13 -5.32 3.78 -2.33
C GLY A 13 -4.83 3.22 -1.00
N GLN A 14 -5.14 1.96 -0.71
CA GLN A 14 -4.64 1.29 0.49
C GLN A 14 -3.10 1.15 0.45
N ALA A 15 -2.54 0.69 -0.67
CA ALA A 15 -1.09 0.56 -0.82
C ALA A 15 -0.36 1.90 -0.63
N ALA A 16 -0.88 2.98 -1.22
CA ALA A 16 -0.31 4.32 -1.08
C ALA A 16 -0.37 4.83 0.36
N GLY A 17 -1.49 4.62 1.06
CA GLY A 17 -1.65 5.00 2.47
C GLY A 17 -0.70 4.24 3.40
N THR A 18 -0.58 2.92 3.21
CA THR A 18 0.35 2.08 3.99
C THR A 18 1.80 2.48 3.71
N ALA A 19 2.16 2.73 2.45
CA ALA A 19 3.50 3.20 2.08
C ALA A 19 3.83 4.56 2.71
N ALA A 20 2.89 5.49 2.73
CA ALA A 20 3.07 6.78 3.40
C ALA A 20 3.30 6.62 4.91
N SER A 21 2.52 5.77 5.58
CA SER A 21 2.71 5.47 7.00
C SER A 21 4.09 4.85 7.28
N LEU A 22 4.50 3.86 6.47
CA LEU A 22 5.81 3.22 6.59
C LEU A 22 6.96 4.20 6.35
N SER A 23 6.84 5.10 5.37
CA SER A 23 7.86 6.12 5.08
C SER A 23 8.12 7.02 6.29
N LEU A 24 7.07 7.42 7.00
CA LEU A 24 7.17 8.24 8.21
C LEU A 24 7.76 7.45 9.38
N GLN A 25 7.34 6.20 9.58
CA GLN A 25 7.87 5.34 10.64
C GLN A 25 9.36 5.02 10.47
N GLN A 26 9.79 4.79 9.23
CA GLN A 26 11.17 4.48 8.89
C GLN A 26 12.03 5.75 8.71
N SER A 27 11.43 6.95 8.73
CA SER A 27 12.10 8.22 8.42
C SER A 27 12.84 8.21 7.08
N VAL A 28 12.25 7.56 6.08
CA VAL A 28 12.78 7.46 4.71
C VAL A 28 11.88 8.22 3.74
N SER A 29 12.40 8.57 2.57
CA SER A 29 11.54 9.13 1.54
C SER A 29 10.52 8.08 1.05
N PRO A 30 9.33 8.46 0.54
CA PRO A 30 8.35 7.51 0.02
C PRO A 30 8.88 6.58 -1.08
N ARG A 31 9.95 7.01 -1.75
CA ARG A 31 10.63 6.25 -2.83
C ARG A 31 11.62 5.20 -2.29
N GLU A 32 11.99 5.31 -1.03
CA GLU A 32 12.91 4.40 -0.31
C GLU A 32 12.17 3.45 0.63
N VAL A 33 10.84 3.51 0.66
CA VAL A 33 10.02 2.56 1.43
C VAL A 33 10.32 1.14 0.99
N ASP A 34 10.57 0.27 1.96
CA ASP A 34 10.78 -1.16 1.72
C ASP A 34 9.50 -1.79 1.16
N ILE A 35 9.58 -2.22 -0.10
CA ILE A 35 8.46 -2.82 -0.83
C ILE A 35 8.05 -4.15 -0.19
N GLU A 36 8.99 -4.95 0.29
CA GLU A 36 8.68 -6.24 0.91
C GLU A 36 7.95 -6.04 2.23
N HIS A 37 8.38 -5.05 3.02
CA HIS A 37 7.68 -4.68 4.24
C HIS A 37 6.26 -4.16 3.93
N LEU A 38 6.12 -3.28 2.94
CA LEU A 38 4.82 -2.78 2.48
C LEU A 38 3.88 -3.93 2.07
N ARG A 39 4.36 -4.87 1.24
CA ARG A 39 3.56 -6.02 0.79
C ARG A 39 3.16 -6.92 1.95
N LYS A 40 4.08 -7.19 2.87
CA LYS A 40 3.78 -7.97 4.07
C LYS A 40 2.70 -7.31 4.93
N THR A 41 2.83 -6.02 5.19
CA THR A 41 1.82 -5.26 5.94
C THR A 41 0.46 -5.26 5.25
N LEU A 42 0.44 -5.15 3.92
CA LEU A 42 -0.80 -5.24 3.14
C LEU A 42 -1.43 -6.64 3.23
N GLN A 43 -0.64 -7.71 3.14
CA GLN A 43 -1.10 -9.09 3.31
C GLN A 43 -1.65 -9.35 4.71
N GLU A 44 -0.98 -8.85 5.75
CA GLU A 44 -1.45 -8.91 7.15
C GLU A 44 -2.79 -8.17 7.33
N GLN A 45 -3.03 -7.11 6.57
CA GLN A 45 -4.31 -6.38 6.51
C GLN A 45 -5.37 -7.08 5.64
N GLY A 46 -5.07 -8.25 5.08
CA GLY A 46 -5.98 -9.03 4.24
C GLY A 46 -6.03 -8.60 2.78
N ALA A 47 -5.11 -7.72 2.34
CA ALA A 47 -4.97 -7.40 0.92
C ALA A 47 -4.34 -8.59 0.18
N VAL A 48 -4.87 -8.89 -1.00
CA VAL A 48 -4.32 -9.91 -1.89
C VAL A 48 -3.36 -9.21 -2.85
N VAL A 49 -2.06 -9.51 -2.74
CA VAL A 49 -0.94 -8.83 -3.41
C VAL A 49 -0.15 -9.78 -4.29
#